data_AF-A0AA48HKD5-F1
#
_entry.id   AF-A0AA48HKD5-F1
#
_cell.length_a   1.000
_cell.length_b   1.000
_cell.length_c   1.000
_cell.angle_alpha   90.00
_cell.angle_beta   90.00
_cell.angle_gamma   90.00
#
_symmetry.space_group_name_H-M   'P 1'
#
loop_
_entity.id
_entity.type
_entity.pdbx_description
1 polymer ?
#
loop_
_entity_poly.entity_id
_entity_poly.type
_entity_poly.pdbx_seq_one_letter_code
_entity_poly.pdbx_strand_id
1 'polypeptide(L)'
;MRFFLVILVLLLSGCASSALQTRAKDLAASKVAYDKATVCCSSFSEIKYESLKEKGQNKLVVGKQFQAFEFEEGKSFFRAVELPNLGYEYSLNVETWQTDTAGFASSLLSVHYLEPTLLFLDENFNVVKKLSDLNLRYGSWFSTSGWEADIAINGILTQSRYLIIYTNPAVVGSSNVATPGDLTIMAGGTFVSVPVADQGIPANYEGIINIEVNKI
;
A
#
# COMPACT_ATOMS: atom_id res chain seq x y z
N MET A 1 24.97 -31.92 32.92
CA MET A 1 25.03 -30.50 32.52
C MET A 1 25.11 -30.26 31.01
N ARG A 2 25.88 -31.03 30.22
CA ARG A 2 25.96 -30.87 28.74
C ARG A 2 24.64 -31.12 27.98
N PHE A 3 23.81 -32.07 28.41
CA PHE A 3 22.53 -32.38 27.75
C PHE A 3 21.46 -31.28 27.91
N PHE A 4 21.49 -30.54 29.02
CA PHE A 4 20.52 -29.46 29.29
C PHE A 4 20.76 -28.23 28.40
N LEU A 5 22.02 -28.02 28.00
CA LEU A 5 22.44 -26.91 27.14
C LEU A 5 22.02 -27.13 25.67
N VAL A 6 21.92 -28.39 25.22
CA VAL A 6 21.49 -28.74 23.85
C VAL A 6 19.98 -28.56 23.68
N ILE A 7 19.18 -28.92 24.69
CA ILE A 7 17.71 -28.78 24.65
C ILE A 7 17.30 -27.29 24.70
N LEU A 8 18.05 -26.46 25.43
CA LEU A 8 17.79 -25.03 25.51
C LEU A 8 18.04 -24.34 24.15
N VAL A 9 19.09 -24.70 23.41
CA VAL A 9 19.39 -24.12 22.08
C VAL A 9 18.34 -24.50 21.03
N LEU A 10 17.77 -25.71 21.09
CA LEU A 10 16.72 -26.16 20.17
C LEU A 10 15.36 -25.47 20.38
N LEU A 11 15.10 -24.94 21.58
CA LEU A 11 13.84 -24.23 21.88
C LEU A 11 13.85 -22.76 21.44
N LEU A 12 15.03 -22.15 21.19
CA LEU A 12 15.12 -20.75 20.77
C LEU A 12 15.00 -20.51 19.25
N SER A 13 15.06 -21.55 18.40
CA SER A 13 14.99 -21.39 16.94
C SER A 13 13.57 -21.39 16.35
N GLY A 14 12.52 -21.50 17.16
CA GLY A 14 11.13 -21.68 16.68
C GLY A 14 10.38 -20.41 16.26
N CYS A 15 10.80 -19.21 16.69
CA CYS A 15 9.97 -17.99 16.55
C CYS A 15 10.10 -17.26 15.21
N ALA A 16 11.16 -17.46 14.43
CA ALA A 16 11.33 -16.75 13.15
C ALA A 16 10.50 -17.37 12.00
N SER A 17 10.16 -18.66 12.08
CA SER A 17 9.49 -19.38 11.00
C SER A 17 8.00 -19.06 10.87
N SER A 18 7.35 -18.61 11.94
CA SER A 18 5.89 -18.40 11.96
C SER A 18 5.47 -17.18 11.14
N ALA A 19 6.24 -16.08 11.19
CA ALA A 19 5.92 -14.87 10.45
C ALA A 19 6.00 -15.06 8.92
N LEU A 20 7.02 -15.77 8.43
CA LEU A 20 7.17 -16.09 7.01
C LEU A 20 6.06 -17.01 6.50
N GLN A 21 5.68 -18.00 7.31
CA GLN A 21 4.61 -18.94 6.96
C GLN A 21 3.25 -18.24 6.86
N THR A 22 2.96 -17.28 7.74
CA THR A 22 1.73 -16.49 7.68
C THR A 22 1.68 -15.61 6.45
N ARG A 23 2.76 -14.88 6.12
CA ARG A 23 2.83 -14.05 4.90
C ARG A 23 2.58 -14.87 3.62
N ALA A 24 3.19 -16.06 3.54
CA ALA A 24 3.00 -16.95 2.40
C ALA A 24 1.54 -17.44 2.27
N LYS A 25 0.89 -17.72 3.41
CA LYS A 25 -0.52 -18.11 3.45
C LYS A 25 -1.44 -16.97 3.02
N ASP A 26 -1.17 -15.75 3.45
CA ASP A 26 -1.96 -14.57 3.10
C ASP A 26 -1.85 -14.26 1.60
N LEU A 27 -0.65 -14.30 1.05
CA LEU A 27 -0.43 -14.16 -0.39
C LEU A 27 -1.16 -15.24 -1.20
N ALA A 28 -1.11 -16.50 -0.75
CA ALA A 28 -1.82 -17.59 -1.40
C ALA A 28 -3.35 -17.41 -1.34
N ALA A 29 -3.88 -16.99 -0.20
CA ALA A 29 -5.32 -16.71 -0.04
C ALA A 29 -5.76 -15.55 -0.94
N SER A 30 -4.93 -14.50 -1.01
CA SER A 30 -5.17 -13.34 -1.86
C SER A 30 -5.13 -13.70 -3.35
N LYS A 31 -4.18 -14.54 -3.76
CA LYS A 31 -4.13 -15.11 -5.11
C LYS A 31 -5.40 -15.89 -5.46
N VAL A 32 -5.92 -16.72 -4.54
CA VAL A 32 -7.17 -17.46 -4.79
C VAL A 32 -8.35 -16.50 -4.98
N ALA A 33 -8.41 -15.41 -4.21
CA ALA A 33 -9.44 -14.39 -4.37
C ALA A 33 -9.30 -13.67 -5.72
N TYR A 34 -8.08 -13.28 -6.08
CA TYR A 34 -7.73 -12.68 -7.36
C TYR A 34 -8.15 -13.56 -8.55
N ASP A 35 -7.80 -14.85 -8.51
CA ASP A 35 -8.13 -15.79 -9.59
C ASP A 35 -9.65 -15.92 -9.79
N LYS A 36 -10.43 -15.83 -8.70
CA LYS A 36 -11.91 -15.90 -8.71
C LYS A 36 -12.61 -14.58 -9.00
N ALA A 37 -11.91 -13.45 -8.93
CA ALA A 37 -12.52 -12.14 -9.08
C ALA A 37 -13.03 -11.94 -10.51
N THR A 38 -14.31 -11.57 -10.62
CA THR A 38 -14.95 -11.18 -11.88
C THR A 38 -14.59 -9.73 -12.23
N VAL A 39 -14.33 -9.48 -13.51
CA VAL A 39 -14.12 -8.14 -14.04
C VAL A 39 -15.43 -7.35 -14.00
N CYS A 40 -15.43 -6.16 -13.40
CA CYS A 40 -16.62 -5.32 -13.21
C CYS A 40 -17.24 -4.82 -14.51
N CYS A 41 -16.38 -4.45 -15.45
CA CYS A 41 -16.67 -3.38 -16.37
C CYS A 41 -15.73 -3.41 -17.56
N SER A 42 -16.20 -2.91 -18.70
CA SER A 42 -15.47 -2.96 -19.97
C SER A 42 -14.67 -1.69 -20.27
N SER A 43 -14.97 -0.60 -19.55
CA SER A 43 -14.37 0.72 -19.74
C SER A 43 -14.25 1.49 -18.43
N PHE A 44 -13.36 2.48 -18.38
CA PHE A 44 -13.20 3.34 -17.19
C PHE A 44 -14.44 4.18 -16.87
N SER A 45 -15.27 4.49 -17.86
CA SER A 45 -16.54 5.23 -17.67
C SER A 45 -17.61 4.44 -16.91
N GLU A 46 -17.51 3.11 -16.86
CA GLU A 46 -18.45 2.24 -16.14
C GLU A 46 -18.07 2.05 -14.66
N ILE A 47 -16.88 2.49 -14.28
CA ILE A 47 -16.39 2.38 -12.91
C ILE A 47 -17.18 3.32 -11.99
N LYS A 48 -17.45 2.85 -10.77
CA LYS A 48 -17.99 3.70 -9.70
C LYS A 48 -16.85 4.41 -8.98
N TYR A 49 -16.90 5.74 -8.97
CA TYR A 49 -15.91 6.58 -8.32
C TYR A 49 -16.45 7.12 -7.00
N GLU A 50 -15.64 7.02 -5.95
CA GLU A 50 -15.95 7.63 -4.64
C GLU A 50 -15.25 8.97 -4.50
N SER A 51 -15.95 10.01 -4.05
CA SER A 51 -15.30 11.33 -3.89
C SER A 51 -14.30 11.32 -2.73
N LEU A 52 -13.08 11.80 -2.98
CA LEU A 52 -12.11 12.05 -1.90
C LEU A 52 -12.56 13.23 -1.04
N LYS A 53 -12.35 13.13 0.26
CA LYS A 53 -12.44 14.28 1.16
C LYS A 53 -11.31 15.24 0.85
N GLU A 54 -11.65 16.53 0.78
CA GLU A 54 -10.68 17.62 0.58
C GLU A 54 -9.71 17.80 1.75
N LYS A 55 -10.03 17.24 2.93
CA LYS A 55 -9.22 17.33 4.14
C LYS A 55 -9.24 16.02 4.92
N GLY A 56 -8.10 15.71 5.53
CA GLY A 56 -7.88 14.51 6.33
C GLY A 56 -7.71 13.25 5.50
N GLN A 57 -7.59 12.12 6.19
CA GLN A 57 -7.25 10.85 5.57
C GLN A 57 -8.46 10.16 4.92
N ASN A 58 -8.24 9.69 3.69
CA ASN A 58 -9.16 8.80 2.96
C ASN A 58 -8.59 7.38 3.00
N LYS A 59 -9.09 6.54 3.93
CA LYS A 59 -8.69 5.14 4.04
C LYS A 59 -9.42 4.28 3.02
N LEU A 60 -8.67 3.72 2.08
CA LEU A 60 -9.15 2.89 0.98
C LEU A 60 -8.59 1.48 1.15
N VAL A 61 -9.47 0.49 1.26
CA VAL A 61 -9.07 -0.91 1.15
C VAL A 61 -9.13 -1.29 -0.32
N VAL A 62 -8.09 -1.93 -0.85
CA VAL A 62 -8.04 -2.53 -2.18
C VAL A 62 -7.99 -4.04 -1.97
N GLY A 63 -8.93 -4.79 -2.55
CA GLY A 63 -8.88 -6.24 -2.45
C GLY A 63 -10.18 -6.97 -2.71
N LYS A 64 -10.29 -8.22 -2.22
CA LYS A 64 -11.32 -9.20 -2.63
C LYS A 64 -12.76 -8.79 -2.40
N GLN A 65 -13.00 -7.84 -1.51
CA GLN A 65 -14.32 -7.24 -1.28
C GLN A 65 -14.75 -6.27 -2.40
N PHE A 66 -13.85 -5.93 -3.32
CA PHE A 66 -14.09 -5.05 -4.46
C PHE A 66 -13.99 -5.82 -5.77
N GLN A 67 -14.52 -5.22 -6.83
CA GLN A 67 -14.45 -5.79 -8.18
C GLN A 67 -13.04 -5.70 -8.74
N ALA A 68 -12.74 -6.50 -9.77
CA ALA A 68 -11.49 -6.40 -10.52
C ALA A 68 -11.70 -5.67 -11.85
N PHE A 69 -10.64 -5.12 -12.41
CA PHE A 69 -10.60 -4.55 -13.76
C PHE A 69 -9.43 -5.13 -14.55
N GLU A 70 -9.57 -5.22 -15.87
CA GLU A 70 -8.51 -5.71 -16.77
C GLU A 70 -7.65 -4.51 -17.23
N PHE A 71 -6.52 -4.29 -16.57
CA PHE A 71 -5.56 -3.24 -16.94
C PHE A 71 -4.59 -3.74 -18.02
N GLU A 72 -3.76 -2.85 -18.55
CA GLU A 72 -2.74 -3.19 -19.55
C GLU A 72 -1.75 -4.26 -19.03
N GLU A 73 -1.43 -4.21 -17.72
CA GLU A 73 -0.54 -5.17 -17.08
C GLU A 73 -1.25 -6.47 -16.66
N GLY A 74 -2.57 -6.52 -16.81
CA GLY A 74 -3.44 -7.62 -16.44
C GLY A 74 -4.49 -7.24 -15.40
N LYS A 75 -5.32 -8.22 -15.05
CA LYS A 75 -6.35 -8.07 -14.02
C LYS A 75 -5.76 -7.54 -12.71
N SER A 76 -6.49 -6.68 -12.00
CA SER A 76 -6.20 -6.28 -10.62
C SER A 76 -7.47 -5.88 -9.88
N PHE A 77 -7.47 -6.06 -8.56
CA PHE A 77 -8.37 -5.31 -7.70
C PHE A 77 -8.02 -3.83 -7.75
N PHE A 78 -9.00 -2.96 -7.57
CA PHE A 78 -8.78 -1.53 -7.64
C PHE A 78 -9.72 -0.75 -6.72
N ARG A 79 -9.35 0.50 -6.46
CA ARG A 79 -10.25 1.54 -5.97
C ARG A 79 -10.19 2.72 -6.91
N ALA A 80 -11.34 3.33 -7.13
CA ALA A 80 -11.48 4.47 -8.02
C ALA A 80 -12.10 5.61 -7.24
N VAL A 81 -11.46 6.77 -7.33
CA VAL A 81 -11.86 7.95 -6.58
C VAL A 81 -11.92 9.17 -7.49
N GLU A 82 -12.82 10.08 -7.16
CA GLU A 82 -12.90 11.39 -7.78
C GLU A 82 -12.01 12.37 -7.01
N LEU A 83 -11.13 13.04 -7.73
CA LEU A 83 -10.20 14.02 -7.18
C LEU A 83 -10.92 15.33 -6.86
N PRO A 84 -10.54 16.02 -5.77
CA PRO A 84 -11.15 17.29 -5.43
C PRO A 84 -10.72 18.38 -6.42
N ASN A 85 -11.67 19.21 -6.84
CA ASN A 85 -11.39 20.38 -7.67
C ASN A 85 -11.24 21.60 -6.77
N LEU A 86 -10.01 21.79 -6.25
CA LEU A 86 -9.72 22.81 -5.25
C LEU A 86 -9.44 24.20 -5.85
N GLY A 87 -9.29 24.31 -7.18
CA GLY A 87 -8.96 25.57 -7.85
C GLY A 87 -7.53 26.09 -7.57
N TYR A 88 -6.67 25.29 -6.92
CA TYR A 88 -5.25 25.54 -6.68
C TYR A 88 -4.46 24.23 -6.76
N GLU A 89 -3.14 24.30 -6.92
CA GLU A 89 -2.26 23.12 -6.90
C GLU A 89 -2.19 22.50 -5.49
N TYR A 90 -2.26 21.18 -5.43
CA TYR A 90 -2.23 20.42 -4.18
C TYR A 90 -1.41 19.14 -4.36
N SER A 91 -1.04 18.48 -3.27
CA SER A 91 -0.40 17.16 -3.30
C SER A 91 -1.34 16.09 -2.75
N LEU A 92 -1.19 14.88 -3.30
CA LEU A 92 -1.74 13.66 -2.72
C LEU A 92 -0.61 12.95 -2.00
N ASN A 93 -0.71 12.84 -0.67
CA ASN A 93 0.13 11.92 0.08
C ASN A 93 -0.54 10.55 0.01
N VAL A 94 0.15 9.59 -0.62
CA VAL A 94 -0.33 8.21 -0.83
C VAL A 94 0.49 7.30 0.07
N GLU A 95 -0.17 6.67 1.04
CA GLU A 95 0.47 5.83 2.06
C GLU A 95 -0.06 4.39 1.98
N THR A 96 0.83 3.39 1.94
CA THR A 96 0.49 1.95 1.96
C THR A 96 0.94 1.31 3.27
N TRP A 97 0.03 0.59 3.94
CA TRP A 97 0.21 0.11 5.32
C TRP A 97 0.62 -1.35 5.41
N GLN A 98 1.45 -1.65 6.43
CA GLN A 98 1.85 -3.02 6.76
C GLN A 98 0.85 -3.74 7.70
N THR A 99 0.00 -3.03 8.44
CA THR A 99 -0.90 -3.64 9.44
C THR A 99 -2.16 -2.81 9.60
N ASP A 100 -3.28 -3.41 10.01
CA ASP A 100 -4.54 -2.69 10.29
C ASP A 100 -4.55 -1.95 11.64
N THR A 101 -3.51 -2.16 12.46
CA THR A 101 -3.40 -1.68 13.83
C THR A 101 -2.21 -0.74 13.99
N ALA A 102 -2.49 0.55 14.25
CA ALA A 102 -1.50 1.54 14.66
C ALA A 102 -0.93 1.13 16.03
N GLY A 103 0.26 0.53 16.06
CA GLY A 103 0.93 0.20 17.31
C GLY A 103 1.98 -0.88 17.19
N PHE A 104 3.12 -0.64 17.84
CA PHE A 104 4.29 -1.52 17.92
C PHE A 104 4.08 -2.87 18.64
N ALA A 105 2.85 -3.27 18.94
CA ALA A 105 2.57 -4.47 19.71
C ALA A 105 1.14 -5.00 19.50
N SER A 106 0.84 -5.53 18.32
CA SER A 106 -0.23 -6.53 18.17
C SER A 106 -0.07 -7.27 16.85
N SER A 107 0.41 -8.52 16.94
CA SER A 107 0.24 -9.54 15.89
C SER A 107 0.79 -9.22 14.49
N LEU A 108 2.04 -9.65 14.25
CA LEU A 108 2.73 -9.72 12.94
C LEU A 108 2.06 -10.68 11.93
N LEU A 109 0.74 -10.70 11.81
CA LEU A 109 0.03 -11.83 11.18
C LEU A 109 -0.89 -11.49 9.99
N SER A 110 -0.93 -10.25 9.52
CA SER A 110 -1.58 -9.94 8.22
C SER A 110 -0.94 -8.73 7.58
N VAL A 111 0.23 -8.94 6.98
CA VAL A 111 0.91 -7.88 6.23
C VAL A 111 0.29 -7.76 4.85
N HIS A 112 -0.47 -6.69 4.63
CA HIS A 112 -1.11 -6.38 3.36
C HIS A 112 -0.40 -5.20 2.68
N TYR A 113 0.88 -5.39 2.36
CA TYR A 113 1.60 -4.43 1.54
C TYR A 113 1.13 -4.54 0.10
N LEU A 114 0.62 -3.43 -0.44
CA LEU A 114 0.28 -3.29 -1.85
C LEU A 114 1.20 -2.24 -2.47
N GLU A 115 1.87 -2.61 -3.56
CA GLU A 115 2.63 -1.70 -4.40
C GLU A 115 1.63 -0.90 -5.27
N PRO A 116 1.40 0.40 -4.99
CA PRO A 116 0.35 1.14 -5.67
C PRO A 116 0.82 1.59 -7.05
N THR A 117 -0.03 1.36 -8.05
CA THR A 117 0.00 2.06 -9.33
C THR A 117 -1.14 3.06 -9.36
N LEU A 118 -0.82 4.30 -9.73
CA LEU A 118 -1.77 5.41 -9.82
C LEU A 118 -2.07 5.71 -11.29
N LEU A 119 -3.33 5.57 -11.68
CA LEU A 119 -3.80 5.90 -13.02
C LEU A 119 -4.75 7.10 -12.95
N PHE A 120 -4.27 8.23 -13.45
CA PHE A 120 -5.00 9.49 -13.51
C PHE A 120 -5.79 9.57 -14.80
N LEU A 121 -7.08 9.91 -14.68
CA LEU A 121 -8.00 10.07 -15.80
C LEU A 121 -8.59 11.48 -15.85
N ASP A 122 -8.88 11.98 -17.05
CA ASP A 122 -9.60 13.24 -17.26
C ASP A 122 -11.12 13.08 -17.05
N GLU A 123 -11.88 14.15 -17.25
CA GLU A 123 -13.36 14.15 -17.14
C GLU A 123 -14.05 13.21 -18.13
N ASN A 124 -13.38 12.84 -19.23
CA ASN A 124 -13.87 11.91 -20.25
C ASN A 124 -13.33 10.49 -20.06
N PHE A 125 -12.70 10.21 -18.90
CA PHE A 125 -12.08 8.93 -18.56
C PHE A 125 -10.89 8.52 -19.46
N ASN A 126 -10.27 9.48 -20.17
CA ASN A 126 -9.03 9.23 -20.89
C ASN A 126 -7.86 9.22 -19.92
N VAL A 127 -6.86 8.38 -20.19
CA VAL A 127 -5.63 8.33 -19.38
C VAL A 127 -4.82 9.60 -19.56
N VAL A 128 -4.66 10.36 -18.47
CA VAL A 128 -3.78 11.53 -18.38
C VAL A 128 -2.36 11.08 -18.08
N LYS A 129 -2.21 10.22 -17.06
CA LYS A 129 -0.90 9.73 -16.61
C LYS A 129 -1.04 8.42 -15.83
N LYS A 130 -0.08 7.52 -16.03
CA LYS A 130 0.15 6.34 -15.19
C LYS A 130 1.46 6.52 -14.41
N LEU A 131 1.42 6.32 -13.10
CA LEU A 131 2.59 6.31 -12.22
C LEU A 131 2.70 4.92 -11.58
N SER A 132 3.69 4.15 -12.00
CA SER A 132 3.91 2.76 -11.54
C SER A 132 5.11 2.62 -10.59
N ASP A 133 5.97 3.63 -10.54
CA ASP A 133 7.09 3.74 -9.60
C ASP A 133 6.93 5.05 -8.84
N LEU A 134 6.41 4.95 -7.62
CA LEU A 134 6.09 6.10 -6.79
C LEU A 134 7.28 6.59 -5.95
N ASN A 135 8.46 5.97 -6.07
CA ASN A 135 9.59 6.22 -5.18
C ASN A 135 9.16 6.22 -3.70
N LEU A 136 8.45 5.17 -3.31
CA LEU A 136 7.91 5.01 -1.96
C LEU A 136 9.02 5.14 -0.92
N ARG A 137 8.80 6.00 0.08
CA ARG A 137 9.71 6.22 1.20
C ARG A 137 9.11 5.64 2.46
N TYR A 138 9.90 4.90 3.23
CA TYR A 138 9.43 4.45 4.54
C TYR A 138 9.37 5.65 5.49
N GLY A 139 8.17 5.95 5.96
CA GLY A 139 7.88 6.99 6.93
C GLY A 139 7.24 6.38 8.17
N SER A 140 7.59 6.89 9.34
CA SER A 140 6.86 6.59 10.56
C SER A 140 6.64 7.87 11.36
N TRP A 141 5.35 8.22 11.52
CA TRP A 141 4.94 9.34 12.34
C TRP A 141 4.12 8.83 13.52
N PHE A 142 4.65 9.03 14.72
CA PHE A 142 4.11 8.59 16.02
C PHE A 142 3.86 7.08 16.19
N SER A 143 2.82 6.51 15.56
CA SER A 143 2.34 5.13 15.81
C SER A 143 1.96 4.35 14.55
N THR A 144 2.02 4.97 13.39
CA THR A 144 1.82 4.33 12.09
C THR A 144 3.16 4.32 11.35
N SER A 145 3.44 3.21 10.70
CA SER A 145 4.62 3.06 9.86
C SER A 145 4.20 2.45 8.55
N GLY A 146 4.60 3.06 7.45
CA GLY A 146 4.19 2.66 6.13
C GLY A 146 5.10 3.26 5.08
N TRP A 147 4.72 3.05 3.84
CA TRP A 147 5.43 3.60 2.69
C TRP A 147 4.60 4.69 2.07
N GLU A 148 5.18 5.88 1.94
CA GLU A 148 4.50 7.06 1.46
C GLU A 148 5.15 7.63 0.20
N ALA A 149 4.34 8.25 -0.64
CA ALA A 149 4.78 9.08 -1.75
C ALA A 149 3.90 10.32 -1.86
N ASP A 150 4.54 11.48 -2.04
CA ASP A 150 3.86 12.74 -2.31
C ASP A 150 3.78 12.98 -3.82
N ILE A 151 2.55 13.06 -4.33
CA ILE A 151 2.28 13.29 -5.75
C ILE A 151 1.70 14.69 -5.91
N ALA A 152 2.47 15.59 -6.50
CA ALA A 152 2.00 16.94 -6.80
C ALA A 152 0.99 16.91 -7.96
N ILE A 153 -0.21 17.44 -7.74
CA ILE A 153 -1.24 17.67 -8.75
C ILE A 153 -1.04 19.06 -9.34
N ASN A 154 -0.09 19.13 -10.26
CA ASN A 154 0.29 20.33 -11.01
C ASN A 154 0.52 19.99 -12.50
N GLY A 155 0.71 21.02 -13.33
CA GLY A 155 0.97 20.84 -14.76
C GLY A 155 -0.10 19.97 -15.45
N ILE A 156 0.33 18.88 -16.12
CA ILE A 156 -0.59 17.96 -16.82
C ILE A 156 -1.60 17.29 -15.89
N LEU A 157 -1.23 17.04 -14.62
CA LEU A 157 -2.10 16.36 -13.67
C LEU A 157 -3.28 17.24 -13.21
N THR A 158 -3.24 18.56 -13.46
CA THR A 158 -4.38 19.46 -13.19
C THR A 158 -5.62 19.13 -14.02
N GLN A 159 -5.46 18.39 -15.13
CA GLN A 159 -6.57 17.91 -15.97
C GLN A 159 -7.24 16.65 -15.42
N SER A 160 -6.66 16.04 -14.37
CA SER A 160 -7.15 14.78 -13.82
C SER A 160 -8.40 15.02 -12.99
N ARG A 161 -9.48 14.32 -13.32
CA ARG A 161 -10.72 14.29 -12.54
C ARG A 161 -10.84 13.04 -11.67
N TYR A 162 -10.27 11.94 -12.13
CA TYR A 162 -10.36 10.66 -11.45
C TYR A 162 -9.00 10.04 -11.23
N LEU A 163 -8.91 9.23 -10.19
CA LEU A 163 -7.74 8.44 -9.84
C LEU A 163 -8.17 6.99 -9.61
N ILE A 164 -7.53 6.06 -10.31
CA ILE A 164 -7.63 4.63 -10.05
C ILE A 164 -6.34 4.18 -9.37
N ILE A 165 -6.49 3.55 -8.21
CA ILE A 165 -5.41 2.93 -7.45
C ILE A 165 -5.57 1.41 -7.56
N TYR A 166 -4.53 0.74 -8.05
CA TYR A 166 -4.46 -0.71 -8.17
C TYR A 166 -3.03 -1.20 -7.95
N THR A 167 -2.78 -2.50 -8.07
CA THR A 167 -1.43 -3.04 -8.05
C THR A 167 -1.12 -3.76 -9.35
N ASN A 168 0.09 -3.60 -9.85
CA ASN A 168 0.51 -4.32 -11.04
C ASN A 168 0.67 -5.82 -10.68
N PRO A 169 -0.09 -6.75 -11.30
CA PRO A 169 0.02 -8.17 -10.95
C PRO A 169 1.42 -8.75 -11.21
N ALA A 170 2.25 -8.12 -12.05
CA ALA A 170 3.62 -8.53 -12.32
C ALA A 170 4.60 -8.28 -11.15
N VAL A 171 4.28 -7.36 -10.23
CA VAL A 171 5.12 -7.09 -9.06
C VAL A 171 4.66 -7.85 -7.81
N VAL A 172 3.50 -8.50 -7.85
CA VAL A 172 2.98 -9.28 -6.72
C VAL A 172 3.91 -10.45 -6.39
N GLY A 173 4.20 -10.64 -5.11
CA GLY A 173 5.17 -11.62 -4.60
C GLY A 173 6.62 -11.13 -4.62
N SER A 174 6.92 -10.03 -5.32
CA SER A 174 8.24 -9.39 -5.26
C SER A 174 8.35 -8.51 -4.02
N SER A 175 9.55 -8.48 -3.43
CA SER A 175 9.84 -7.69 -2.22
C SER A 175 10.58 -6.40 -2.56
N ASN A 176 10.10 -5.64 -3.54
CA ASN A 176 10.80 -4.48 -4.08
C ASN A 176 10.62 -3.19 -3.26
N VAL A 177 10.28 -3.31 -1.97
CA VAL A 177 9.73 -2.18 -1.24
C VAL A 177 10.82 -1.28 -0.66
N ALA A 178 10.97 -0.17 -1.37
CA ALA A 178 11.45 1.13 -0.91
C ALA A 178 12.93 1.29 -0.58
N THR A 179 13.42 2.47 -0.92
CA THR A 179 14.63 3.03 -0.33
C THR A 179 14.58 2.91 1.19
N PRO A 180 15.69 2.49 1.84
CA PRO A 180 15.81 2.54 3.30
C PRO A 180 15.36 3.90 3.83
N GLY A 181 14.51 3.88 4.85
CA GLY A 181 14.01 5.08 5.51
C GLY A 181 14.35 5.10 6.99
N ASP A 182 13.91 6.14 7.69
CA ASP A 182 14.20 6.32 9.11
C ASP A 182 12.94 6.09 9.95
N LEU A 183 13.02 5.18 10.90
CA LEU A 183 12.03 5.05 11.96
C LEU A 183 12.38 6.01 13.09
N THR A 184 11.48 6.93 13.41
CA THR A 184 11.67 7.85 14.54
C THR A 184 11.08 7.23 15.80
N ILE A 185 11.93 6.94 16.79
CA ILE A 185 11.54 6.37 18.08
C ILE A 185 11.80 7.35 19.23
N MET A 186 11.00 7.25 20.30
CA MET A 186 11.26 7.95 21.56
C MET A 186 12.15 7.08 22.46
N ALA A 187 13.39 7.52 22.71
CA ALA A 187 14.33 6.87 23.61
C ALA A 187 14.71 7.84 24.72
N GLY A 188 14.29 7.57 25.96
CA GLY A 188 14.67 8.40 27.12
C GLY A 188 14.19 9.86 27.04
N GLY A 189 13.08 10.13 26.36
CA GLY A 189 12.53 11.49 26.20
C GLY A 189 13.12 12.30 25.04
N THR A 190 14.01 11.70 24.24
CA THR A 190 14.47 12.28 22.96
C THR A 190 13.95 11.46 21.78
N PHE A 191 13.74 12.13 20.65
CA PHE A 191 13.43 11.49 19.38
C PHE A 191 14.75 11.08 18.70
N VAL A 192 14.87 9.81 18.33
CA VAL A 192 16.02 9.25 17.62
C VAL A 192 15.52 8.63 16.32
N SER A 193 16.12 9.04 15.21
CA SER A 193 15.89 8.43 13.90
C SER A 193 16.83 7.23 13.72
N VAL A 194 16.26 6.05 13.49
CA VAL A 194 16.98 4.79 13.29
C VAL A 194 16.75 4.33 11.84
N PRO A 195 17.81 4.09 11.06
CA PRO A 195 17.66 3.59 9.71
C PRO A 195 17.03 2.19 9.74
N VAL A 196 15.98 2.00 8.95
CA VAL A 196 15.31 0.71 8.77
C VAL A 196 15.73 0.12 7.44
N ALA A 197 16.39 -1.03 7.49
CA ALA A 197 16.70 -1.82 6.31
C ALA A 197 15.40 -2.33 5.66
N ASP A 198 15.44 -2.54 4.34
CA ASP A 198 14.34 -3.17 3.59
C ASP A 198 13.88 -4.45 4.29
N GLN A 199 12.59 -4.47 4.63
CA GLN A 199 11.95 -5.56 5.38
C GLN A 199 11.59 -6.76 4.49
N GLY A 200 11.87 -6.69 3.19
CA GLY A 200 11.67 -7.78 2.24
C GLY A 200 10.21 -8.24 2.19
N ILE A 201 9.27 -7.31 2.33
CA ILE A 201 7.85 -7.64 2.37
C ILE A 201 7.34 -7.80 0.94
N PRO A 202 6.78 -8.97 0.58
CA PRO A 202 6.26 -9.17 -0.76
C PRO A 202 5.01 -8.32 -0.99
N ALA A 203 4.91 -7.70 -2.17
CA ALA A 203 3.68 -7.09 -2.65
C ALA A 203 2.55 -8.13 -2.74
N ASN A 204 1.35 -7.73 -2.38
CA ASN A 204 0.16 -8.56 -2.37
C ASN A 204 -0.90 -8.01 -3.35
N TYR A 205 -1.88 -8.83 -3.72
CA TYR A 205 -3.00 -8.37 -4.57
C TYR A 205 -3.96 -7.44 -3.81
N GLU A 206 -3.86 -7.41 -2.48
CA GLU A 206 -4.74 -6.69 -1.57
C GLU A 206 -3.91 -5.81 -0.62
N GLY A 207 -4.48 -4.68 -0.22
CA GLY A 207 -3.80 -3.72 0.65
C GLY A 207 -4.71 -2.63 1.19
N ILE A 208 -4.14 -1.82 2.08
CA ILE A 208 -4.77 -0.61 2.59
C ILE A 208 -3.94 0.57 2.12
N ILE A 209 -4.60 1.51 1.46
CA ILE A 209 -4.05 2.78 1.00
C ILE A 209 -4.73 3.91 1.74
N ASN A 210 -3.97 4.82 2.34
CA ASN A 210 -4.49 6.12 2.76
C ASN A 210 -4.11 7.17 1.72
N ILE A 211 -5.06 8.06 1.45
CA ILE A 211 -4.81 9.25 0.61
C ILE A 211 -5.18 10.48 1.42
N GLU A 212 -4.21 11.38 1.60
CA GLU A 212 -4.44 12.69 2.18
C GLU A 212 -4.18 13.79 1.15
N VAL A 213 -5.09 14.76 1.12
CA VAL A 213 -5.03 15.91 0.22
C VAL A 213 -4.41 17.07 0.98
N ASN A 214 -3.23 17.50 0.53
CA ASN A 214 -2.45 18.55 1.16
C ASN A 214 -2.31 19.74 0.23
N LYS A 215 -2.47 20.95 0.78
CA LYS A 215 -2.21 22.17 0.01
C LYS A 215 -0.69 22.35 -0.18
N ILE A 216 -0.27 22.69 -1.40
CA ILE A 216 1.11 23.08 -1.72
C ILE A 216 1.29 24.58 -1.46
#